data_AF-A2VCA2-F1
#
_entry.id   AF-A2VCA2-F1
#
_cell.length_a   1.000
_cell.length_b   1.000
_cell.length_c   1.000
_cell.angle_alpha   90.00
_cell.angle_beta   90.00
_cell.angle_gamma   90.00
#
_symmetry.space_group_name_H-M   'P 1'
#
loop_
_entity.id
_entity.type
_entity.pdbx_description
1 polymer ?
#
loop_
_entity_poly.entity_id
_entity_poly.type
_entity_poly.pdbx_seq_one_letter_code
_entity_poly.pdbx_strand_id
1 'polypeptide(L)'
;MDLTTIFFLIGLGGLVVGLVAVASNPSPYFGALGLVGVAGLGCVILTSHGGSFLAVILFLIYLGGMLVVFAYAAALAAEAYPEGWLTGSVALYTGLYLIVVMFATISVRQGWYDPSLASVDDMCDFLMVSGDVSGVALMYSYGGGMLVFSAWMLLLTLFVVLELTRGLSRGAVRAV
;
A
#
# COMPACT_ATOMS: atom_id res chain seq x y z
N MET A 1 -6.97 15.70 -22.96
CA MET A 1 -6.64 14.87 -21.78
C MET A 1 -7.96 14.34 -21.29
N ASP A 2 -8.16 13.04 -21.41
CA ASP A 2 -9.42 12.41 -21.00
C ASP A 2 -9.50 12.36 -19.47
N LEU A 3 -10.73 12.42 -18.94
CA LEU A 3 -10.98 12.50 -17.50
C LEU A 3 -10.29 11.35 -16.72
N THR A 4 -10.24 10.15 -17.30
CA THR A 4 -9.57 8.96 -16.75
C THR A 4 -8.05 9.17 -16.60
N THR A 5 -7.40 9.77 -17.61
CA THR A 5 -5.96 10.08 -17.56
C THR A 5 -5.62 11.10 -16.48
N ILE A 6 -6.52 12.05 -16.22
CA ILE A 6 -6.35 13.05 -15.16
C ILE A 6 -6.44 12.36 -13.78
N PHE A 7 -7.45 11.50 -13.57
CA PHE A 7 -7.56 10.74 -12.32
C PHE A 7 -6.36 9.83 -12.08
N PHE A 8 -5.86 9.18 -13.14
CA PHE A 8 -4.68 8.34 -13.05
C PHE A 8 -3.42 9.14 -12.67
N LEU A 9 -3.16 10.28 -13.32
CA LEU A 9 -2.00 11.12 -13.02
C LEU A 9 -2.03 11.70 -11.60
N ILE A 10 -3.20 12.16 -11.14
CA ILE A 10 -3.38 12.67 -9.77
C ILE A 10 -3.19 11.53 -8.77
N GLY A 11 -3.77 10.35 -9.04
CA GLY A 11 -3.61 9.15 -8.22
C GLY A 11 -2.15 8.73 -8.11
N LEU A 12 -1.43 8.64 -9.24
CA LEU A 12 -0.02 8.26 -9.29
C LEU A 12 0.86 9.28 -8.55
N GLY A 13 0.69 10.57 -8.84
CA GLY A 13 1.45 11.63 -8.18
C GLY A 13 1.23 11.64 -6.67
N GLY A 14 -0.02 11.55 -6.25
CA GLY A 14 -0.35 11.49 -4.82
C GLY A 14 0.11 10.18 -4.15
N LEU A 15 0.08 9.03 -4.85
CA LEU A 15 0.59 7.76 -4.34
C LEU A 15 2.11 7.86 -4.08
N VAL A 16 2.86 8.46 -5.01
CA VAL A 16 4.30 8.68 -4.84
C VAL A 16 4.58 9.62 -3.67
N VAL A 17 3.87 10.74 -3.56
CA VAL A 17 4.03 11.67 -2.43
C VAL A 17 3.66 10.99 -1.11
N GLY A 18 2.59 10.20 -1.08
CA GLY A 18 2.18 9.44 0.10
C GLY A 18 3.21 8.39 0.51
N LEU A 19 3.82 7.68 -0.45
CA LEU A 19 4.90 6.72 -0.18
C LEU A 19 6.16 7.41 0.33
N VAL A 20 6.51 8.58 -0.21
CA VAL A 20 7.61 9.40 0.30
C VAL A 20 7.35 9.83 1.74
N ALA A 21 6.11 10.21 2.06
CA ALA A 21 5.72 10.59 3.41
C ALA A 21 5.80 9.42 4.42
N VAL A 22 5.52 8.20 3.98
CA VAL A 22 5.71 7.00 4.80
C VAL A 22 7.20 6.65 4.93
N ALA A 23 7.96 6.77 3.84
CA ALA A 23 9.37 6.40 3.79
C ALA A 23 10.30 7.35 4.55
N SER A 24 9.91 8.62 4.72
CA SER A 24 10.65 9.58 5.56
C SER A 24 10.62 9.25 7.06
N ASN A 25 9.95 8.15 7.43
CA ASN A 25 9.88 7.59 8.77
C ASN A 25 9.44 8.63 9.84
N PRO A 26 8.31 9.34 9.63
CA PRO A 26 7.74 10.16 10.68
C PRO A 26 7.20 9.29 11.82
N SER A 27 6.82 9.91 12.94
CA SER A 27 6.23 9.17 14.06
C SER A 27 5.03 8.30 13.63
N PRO A 28 4.75 7.17 14.31
CA PRO A 28 3.79 6.17 13.84
C PRO A 28 2.39 6.72 13.50
N TYR A 29 1.87 7.69 14.25
CA TYR A 29 0.58 8.33 13.96
C TYR A 29 0.54 8.97 12.57
N PHE A 30 1.60 9.69 12.23
CA PHE A 30 1.77 10.38 10.95
C PHE A 30 2.01 9.40 9.79
N GLY A 31 2.75 8.31 10.04
CA GLY A 31 2.86 7.21 9.11
C GLY A 31 1.50 6.60 8.77
N ALA A 32 0.63 6.41 9.78
CA ALA A 32 -0.69 5.80 9.60
C ALA A 32 -1.55 6.60 8.62
N LEU A 33 -1.56 7.93 8.80
CA LEU A 33 -2.27 8.85 7.91
C LEU A 33 -1.69 8.83 6.48
N GLY A 34 -0.36 8.72 6.35
CA GLY A 34 0.30 8.55 5.05
C GLY A 34 -0.13 7.25 4.35
N LEU A 35 -0.11 6.13 5.08
CA LEU A 35 -0.58 4.82 4.60
C LEU A 35 -2.05 4.91 4.13
N VAL A 36 -2.94 5.56 4.89
CA VAL A 36 -4.35 5.79 4.49
C VAL A 36 -4.44 6.46 3.14
N GLY A 37 -3.71 7.56 2.97
CA GLY A 37 -3.67 8.31 1.72
C GLY A 37 -3.17 7.45 0.55
N VAL A 38 -2.09 6.70 0.75
CA VAL A 38 -1.53 5.79 -0.27
C VAL A 38 -2.54 4.73 -0.69
N ALA A 39 -3.22 4.08 0.25
CA ALA A 39 -4.21 3.07 -0.09
C ALA A 39 -5.44 3.66 -0.80
N GLY A 40 -5.92 4.82 -0.36
CA GLY A 40 -7.04 5.51 -1.03
C GLY A 40 -6.68 5.93 -2.47
N LEU A 41 -5.50 6.51 -2.67
CA LEU A 41 -5.03 6.91 -4.00
C LEU A 41 -4.70 5.69 -4.89
N GLY A 42 -4.19 4.61 -4.31
CA GLY A 42 -4.05 3.32 -4.98
C GLY A 42 -5.40 2.81 -5.50
N CYS A 43 -6.47 2.91 -4.70
CA CYS A 43 -7.82 2.54 -5.16
C CYS A 43 -8.26 3.38 -6.36
N VAL A 44 -7.99 4.69 -6.38
CA VAL A 44 -8.30 5.56 -7.54
C VAL A 44 -7.59 5.05 -8.80
N ILE A 45 -6.31 4.71 -8.70
CA ILE A 45 -5.55 4.14 -9.84
C ILE A 45 -6.19 2.83 -10.32
N LEU A 46 -6.49 1.90 -9.43
CA LEU A 46 -7.06 0.60 -9.81
C LEU A 46 -8.44 0.75 -10.46
N THR A 47 -9.30 1.60 -9.89
CA THR A 47 -10.63 1.86 -10.48
C THR A 47 -10.55 2.53 -11.85
N SER A 48 -9.51 3.33 -12.13
CA SER A 48 -9.34 3.94 -13.45
C SER A 48 -8.99 2.94 -14.56
N HIS A 49 -8.50 1.74 -14.21
CA HIS A 49 -8.15 0.65 -15.11
C HIS A 49 -9.13 -0.54 -15.00
N GLY A 50 -10.36 -0.32 -14.50
CA GLY A 50 -11.37 -1.37 -14.37
C GLY A 50 -11.17 -2.37 -13.22
N GLY A 51 -10.11 -2.21 -12.42
CA GLY A 51 -9.69 -3.08 -11.31
C GLY A 51 -10.52 -2.93 -10.02
N SER A 52 -11.85 -2.91 -10.13
CA SER A 52 -12.75 -2.55 -9.02
C SER A 52 -12.73 -3.55 -7.85
N PHE A 53 -12.62 -4.85 -8.13
CA PHE A 53 -12.59 -5.88 -7.08
C PHE A 53 -11.27 -5.81 -6.31
N LEU A 54 -10.15 -5.65 -7.03
CA LEU A 54 -8.83 -5.53 -6.41
C LEU A 54 -8.73 -4.23 -5.58
N ALA A 55 -9.35 -3.14 -6.02
CA ALA A 55 -9.44 -1.89 -5.24
C ALA A 55 -10.18 -2.10 -3.91
N VAL A 56 -11.32 -2.80 -3.92
CA VAL A 56 -12.07 -3.10 -2.69
C VAL A 56 -11.26 -3.98 -1.74
N ILE A 57 -10.58 -5.01 -2.25
CA ILE A 57 -9.70 -5.86 -1.42
C ILE A 57 -8.56 -5.04 -0.80
N LEU A 58 -7.88 -4.20 -1.60
CA LEU A 58 -6.80 -3.34 -1.12
C LEU A 58 -7.32 -2.43 0.00
N PHE A 59 -8.45 -1.77 -0.22
CA PHE A 59 -9.07 -0.91 0.79
C PHE A 59 -9.39 -1.67 2.08
N LEU A 60 -9.98 -2.87 1.98
CA LEU A 60 -10.37 -3.66 3.15
C LEU A 60 -9.17 -4.21 3.93
N ILE A 61 -8.19 -4.81 3.26
CA ILE A 61 -7.02 -5.38 3.95
C ILE A 61 -6.17 -4.27 4.56
N TYR A 62 -6.01 -3.17 3.84
CA TYR A 62 -5.08 -2.12 4.23
C TYR A 62 -5.69 -1.11 5.21
N LEU A 63 -6.86 -0.53 4.92
CA LEU A 63 -7.53 0.38 5.86
C LEU A 63 -8.33 -0.37 6.93
N GLY A 64 -8.93 -1.50 6.60
CA GLY A 64 -9.71 -2.27 7.58
C GLY A 64 -8.81 -3.11 8.49
N GLY A 65 -7.87 -3.86 7.92
CA GLY A 65 -7.01 -4.77 8.67
C GLY A 65 -5.78 -4.09 9.27
N MET A 66 -4.85 -3.68 8.41
CA MET A 66 -3.51 -3.25 8.85
C MET A 66 -3.51 -1.90 9.56
N LEU A 67 -4.32 -0.93 9.12
CA LEU A 67 -4.41 0.37 9.79
C LEU A 67 -4.88 0.22 11.24
N VAL A 68 -5.89 -0.62 11.53
CA VAL A 68 -6.39 -0.80 12.91
C VAL A 68 -5.30 -1.32 13.83
N VAL A 69 -4.56 -2.33 13.39
CA VAL A 69 -3.42 -2.88 14.16
C VAL A 69 -2.31 -1.84 14.31
N PHE A 70 -2.05 -1.06 13.25
CA PHE A 70 -1.04 -0.01 13.27
C PHE A 70 -1.43 1.16 14.18
N ALA A 71 -2.70 1.56 14.23
CA ALA A 71 -3.21 2.57 15.15
C ALA A 71 -3.12 2.10 16.60
N TYR A 72 -3.38 0.82 16.87
CA TYR A 72 -3.18 0.23 18.20
C TYR A 72 -1.70 0.25 18.61
N ALA A 73 -0.80 -0.14 17.70
CA ALA A 73 0.64 -0.08 17.94
C ALA A 73 1.15 1.36 18.13
N ALA A 74 0.66 2.30 17.33
CA ALA A 74 0.97 3.73 17.46
C ALA A 74 0.50 4.30 18.81
N ALA A 75 -0.66 3.87 19.30
CA ALA A 75 -1.15 4.25 20.62
C ALA A 75 -0.29 3.68 21.75
N LEU A 76 0.20 2.43 21.62
CA LEU A 76 1.11 1.81 22.59
C LEU A 76 2.52 2.42 22.55
N ALA A 77 2.99 2.84 21.38
CA ALA A 77 4.29 3.47 21.17
C ALA A 77 4.22 5.02 21.17
N ALA A 78 3.13 5.60 21.69
CA ALA A 78 2.93 7.03 21.65
C ALA A 78 3.99 7.77 22.50
N GLU A 79 4.89 8.48 21.82
CA GLU A 79 5.87 9.35 22.45
C GLU A 79 5.23 10.69 22.85
N ALA A 80 5.67 11.27 23.97
CA ALA A 80 5.09 12.51 24.51
C ALA A 80 5.30 13.74 23.59
N TYR A 81 6.29 13.67 22.69
CA TYR A 81 6.59 14.71 21.69
C TYR A 81 6.67 14.09 20.29
N PRO A 82 5.54 14.01 19.56
CA PRO A 82 5.55 13.39 18.24
C PRO A 82 6.39 14.21 17.26
N GLU A 83 7.39 13.59 16.65
CA GLU A 83 8.09 14.18 15.50
C GLU A 83 7.11 14.33 14.34
N GLY A 84 6.93 15.56 13.86
CA GLY A 84 6.08 15.91 12.74
C GLY A 84 6.83 15.86 11.41
N TRP A 85 6.07 15.94 10.32
CA TRP A 85 6.64 15.85 8.95
C TRP A 85 7.64 16.96 8.62
N LEU A 86 7.48 18.13 9.26
CA LEU A 86 8.29 19.34 9.06
C LEU A 86 9.36 19.53 10.15
N THR A 87 9.55 18.54 11.03
CA THR A 87 10.48 18.66 12.15
C THR A 87 11.85 18.05 11.79
N GLY A 88 12.92 18.81 12.04
CA GLY A 88 14.32 18.36 12.02
C GLY A 88 14.73 17.39 10.90
N SER A 89 15.10 16.17 11.29
CA SER A 89 15.62 15.09 10.46
C SER A 89 14.61 14.55 9.43
N VAL A 90 13.33 14.44 9.81
CA VAL A 90 12.27 13.91 8.93
C VAL A 90 12.06 14.81 7.70
N ALA A 91 12.13 16.13 7.89
CA ALA A 91 12.02 17.09 6.80
C ALA A 91 13.19 16.95 5.80
N LEU A 92 14.42 16.69 6.30
CA LEU A 92 15.59 16.43 5.46
C LEU A 92 15.43 15.13 4.66
N TYR A 93 15.00 14.04 5.30
CA TYR A 93 14.75 12.77 4.61
C TYR A 93 13.65 12.93 3.54
N THR A 94 12.56 13.61 3.87
CA THR A 94 11.48 13.90 2.91
C THR A 94 12.00 14.68 1.70
N GLY A 95 12.80 15.73 1.93
CA GLY A 95 13.42 16.51 0.86
C GLY A 95 14.35 15.68 -0.03
N LEU A 96 15.20 14.85 0.57
CA LEU A 96 16.10 13.96 -0.16
C LEU A 96 15.32 12.95 -1.02
N TYR A 97 14.29 12.30 -0.47
CA TYR A 97 13.45 11.37 -1.21
C TYR A 97 12.74 12.05 -2.37
N LEU A 98 12.21 13.27 -2.19
CA LEU A 98 11.60 14.03 -3.28
C LEU A 98 12.60 14.38 -4.39
N ILE A 99 13.83 14.76 -4.05
CA ILE A 99 14.89 15.04 -5.04
C ILE A 99 15.22 13.78 -5.83
N VAL A 100 15.37 12.62 -5.17
CA VAL A 100 15.64 11.35 -5.82
C VAL A 100 14.50 10.97 -6.78
N VAL A 101 13.25 11.10 -6.34
CA VAL A 101 12.07 10.83 -7.18
C VAL A 101 12.01 11.78 -8.38
N MET A 102 12.27 13.06 -8.18
CA MET A 102 12.33 14.06 -9.26
C MET A 102 13.43 13.71 -10.28
N PHE A 103 14.62 13.35 -9.80
CA PHE A 103 15.72 12.95 -10.69
C PHE A 103 15.37 11.67 -11.46
N ALA A 104 14.84 10.65 -10.78
CA ALA A 104 14.43 9.40 -11.42
C ALA A 104 13.34 9.63 -12.49
N THR A 105 12.33 10.45 -12.20
CA THR A 105 11.27 10.75 -13.18
C THR A 105 11.80 11.53 -14.39
N ILE A 106 12.74 12.45 -14.21
CA ILE A 106 13.39 13.17 -15.31
C ILE A 106 14.28 12.24 -16.15
N SER A 107 15.05 11.35 -15.53
CA SER A 107 15.91 10.38 -16.23
C SER A 107 15.10 9.37 -17.04
N VAL A 108 13.98 8.89 -16.50
CA VAL A 108 13.09 7.94 -17.19
C VAL A 108 12.35 8.60 -18.36
N ARG A 109 12.00 9.89 -18.23
CA ARG A 109 11.31 10.65 -19.30
C ARG A 109 12.09 10.70 -20.62
N GLN A 110 13.42 10.60 -20.57
CA GLN A 110 14.29 10.64 -21.75
C GLN A 110 14.23 9.37 -22.63
N GLY A 111 13.61 8.27 -22.16
CA GLY A 111 13.61 6.99 -22.86
C GLY A 111 12.23 6.37 -23.16
N TRP A 112 11.12 7.04 -22.83
CA TRP A 112 9.77 6.43 -22.80
C TRP A 112 8.68 7.19 -23.55
N TYR A 113 9.01 8.20 -24.38
CA TYR A 113 8.02 8.88 -25.24
C TYR A 113 7.64 8.03 -26.46
N ASP A 114 7.29 6.76 -26.25
CA ASP A 114 6.52 5.99 -27.21
C ASP A 114 5.03 6.09 -26.80
N PRO A 115 4.20 6.82 -27.56
CA PRO A 115 2.78 6.99 -27.26
C PRO A 115 1.93 5.71 -27.46
N SER A 116 2.57 4.54 -27.64
CA SER A 116 1.94 3.27 -27.99
C SER A 116 1.35 2.51 -26.78
N LEU A 117 1.67 2.90 -25.55
CA LEU A 117 1.12 2.28 -24.34
C LEU A 117 -0.28 2.79 -23.97
N ALA A 118 -0.78 3.83 -24.64
CA ALA A 118 -2.12 4.39 -24.41
C ALA A 118 -3.23 3.70 -25.25
N SER A 119 -2.89 2.83 -26.19
CA SER A 119 -3.84 2.31 -27.19
C SER A 119 -3.96 0.78 -27.22
N VAL A 120 -3.65 0.09 -26.11
CA VAL A 120 -3.84 -1.37 -26.01
C VAL A 120 -5.06 -1.72 -25.16
N ASP A 121 -5.59 -0.79 -24.36
CA ASP A 121 -6.73 -1.04 -23.47
C ASP A 121 -8.08 -1.05 -24.21
N ASP A 122 -8.18 -0.30 -25.32
CA ASP A 122 -9.43 -0.10 -26.08
C ASP A 122 -9.88 -1.34 -26.89
N MET A 123 -9.07 -2.40 -26.93
CA MET A 123 -9.39 -3.66 -27.64
C MET A 123 -9.94 -4.76 -26.72
N CYS A 124 -9.90 -4.59 -25.40
CA CYS A 124 -10.29 -5.60 -24.42
C CYS A 124 -11.66 -5.37 -23.76
N ASP A 125 -12.32 -4.25 -24.05
CA ASP A 125 -13.67 -3.92 -23.55
C ASP A 125 -14.80 -4.82 -24.08
N PHE A 126 -14.48 -5.78 -24.96
CA PHE A 126 -15.46 -6.71 -25.56
C PHE A 126 -15.69 -8.02 -24.78
N LEU A 127 -14.99 -8.26 -23.66
CA LEU A 127 -15.32 -9.37 -22.78
C LEU A 127 -16.20 -8.86 -21.63
N MET A 128 -17.50 -9.18 -21.68
CA MET A 128 -18.54 -8.79 -20.69
C MET A 128 -18.28 -9.25 -19.24
N VAL A 129 -17.08 -9.78 -18.93
CA VAL A 129 -16.65 -10.18 -17.58
C VAL A 129 -15.37 -9.42 -17.26
N SER A 130 -15.44 -8.53 -16.27
CA SER A 130 -14.27 -7.84 -15.69
C SER A 130 -13.18 -8.87 -15.37
N GLY A 131 -11.97 -8.65 -15.89
CA GLY A 131 -10.83 -9.56 -15.74
C GLY A 131 -10.51 -9.90 -14.29
N ASP A 132 -10.84 -9.02 -13.36
CA ASP A 132 -10.70 -9.27 -11.92
C ASP A 132 -11.56 -10.45 -11.44
N VAL A 133 -12.82 -10.53 -11.89
CA VAL A 133 -13.79 -11.53 -11.42
C VAL A 133 -13.44 -12.91 -11.99
N SER A 134 -13.01 -12.96 -13.25
CA SER A 134 -12.52 -14.21 -13.85
C SER A 134 -11.21 -14.67 -13.22
N GLY A 135 -10.31 -13.74 -12.85
CA GLY A 135 -9.10 -14.02 -12.09
C GLY A 135 -9.38 -14.71 -10.75
N VAL A 136 -10.39 -14.24 -10.00
CA VAL A 136 -10.81 -14.87 -8.74
C VAL A 136 -11.32 -16.30 -8.95
N ALA A 137 -12.12 -16.54 -9.99
CA ALA A 137 -12.60 -17.88 -10.31
C ALA A 137 -11.44 -18.85 -10.63
N LEU A 138 -10.38 -18.37 -11.29
CA LEU A 138 -9.18 -19.15 -11.56
C LEU A 138 -8.37 -19.47 -10.29
N MET A 139 -8.33 -18.55 -9.31
CA MET A 139 -7.68 -18.82 -8.01
C MET A 139 -8.35 -19.98 -7.27
N TYR A 140 -9.67 -20.05 -7.28
CA TYR A 140 -10.41 -21.13 -6.60
C TYR A 140 -10.44 -22.45 -7.36
N SER A 141 -10.28 -22.43 -8.69
CA SER A 141 -10.29 -23.65 -9.51
C SER A 141 -8.90 -24.26 -9.63
N TYR A 142 -8.00 -23.60 -10.35
CA TYR A 142 -6.65 -24.11 -10.62
C TYR A 142 -5.64 -23.69 -9.54
N GLY A 143 -5.88 -22.56 -8.88
CA GLY A 143 -4.99 -21.98 -7.85
C GLY A 143 -5.12 -22.62 -6.45
N GLY A 144 -5.93 -23.67 -6.27
CA GLY A 144 -6.22 -24.25 -4.96
C GLY A 144 -4.99 -24.64 -4.14
N GLY A 145 -3.93 -25.16 -4.79
CA GLY A 145 -2.67 -25.48 -4.11
C GLY A 145 -2.00 -24.26 -3.48
N MET A 146 -2.02 -23.11 -4.16
CA MET A 146 -1.49 -21.85 -3.62
C MET A 146 -2.33 -21.34 -2.46
N LEU A 147 -3.66 -21.52 -2.50
CA LEU A 147 -4.56 -21.15 -1.41
C LEU A 147 -4.35 -21.99 -0.15
N VAL A 148 -4.12 -23.30 -0.30
CA VAL A 148 -3.79 -24.16 0.85
C VAL A 148 -2.46 -23.74 1.47
N PHE A 149 -1.46 -23.45 0.64
CA PHE A 149 -0.16 -22.98 1.13
C PHE A 149 -0.26 -21.62 1.82
N SER A 150 -1.02 -20.66 1.28
CA SER A 150 -1.22 -19.35 1.92
C SER A 150 -1.97 -19.46 3.25
N ALA A 151 -3.03 -20.28 3.32
CA ALA A 151 -3.75 -20.55 4.56
C ALA A 151 -2.84 -21.21 5.61
N TRP A 152 -2.00 -22.16 5.20
CA TRP A 152 -1.02 -22.78 6.09
C TRP A 152 -0.03 -21.76 6.66
N MET A 153 0.52 -20.88 5.81
CA MET A 153 1.43 -19.83 6.26
C MET A 153 0.75 -18.83 7.20
N LEU A 154 -0.51 -18.46 6.95
CA LEU A 154 -1.29 -17.59 7.86
C LEU A 154 -1.57 -18.26 9.22
N LEU A 155 -1.81 -19.57 9.25
CA LEU A 155 -1.96 -20.31 10.51
C LEU A 155 -0.64 -20.38 11.29
N LEU A 156 0.48 -20.57 10.59
CA LEU A 156 1.80 -20.55 11.23
C LEU A 156 2.13 -19.18 11.80
N THR A 157 1.88 -18.08 11.07
CA THR A 157 2.11 -16.72 11.60
C THR A 157 1.22 -16.44 12.81
N LEU A 158 -0.03 -16.90 12.81
CA LEU A 158 -0.91 -16.81 13.98
C LEU A 158 -0.33 -17.55 15.19
N PHE A 159 0.14 -18.79 15.02
CA PHE A 159 0.74 -19.56 16.11
C PHE A 159 2.01 -18.88 16.65
N VAL A 160 2.86 -18.35 15.77
CA VAL A 160 4.05 -17.58 16.16
C VAL A 160 3.67 -16.37 17.01
N VAL A 161 2.70 -15.56 16.57
CA VAL A 161 2.24 -14.38 17.32
C VAL A 161 1.60 -14.78 18.66
N LEU A 162 0.83 -15.87 18.71
CA LEU A 162 0.28 -16.40 19.96
C LEU A 162 1.36 -16.86 20.94
N GLU A 163 2.40 -17.55 20.47
CA GLU A 163 3.49 -18.01 21.34
C GLU A 163 4.35 -16.83 21.84
N LEU A 164 4.62 -15.84 20.98
CA LEU A 164 5.32 -14.61 21.37
C LEU A 164 4.55 -13.83 22.46
N THR A 165 3.23 -13.68 22.29
CA THR A 165 2.38 -12.98 23.26
C THR A 165 2.16 -13.80 24.55
N ARG A 166 2.09 -15.13 24.46
CA ARG A 166 2.04 -16.03 25.64
C ARG A 166 3.35 -16.03 26.42
N GLY A 167 4.49 -15.99 25.74
CA GLY A 167 5.82 -15.91 26.35
C GLY A 167 5.99 -14.70 27.26
N LEU A 168 5.34 -13.57 26.93
CA LEU A 168 5.32 -12.37 27.76
C LEU A 168 4.65 -12.60 29.14
N SER A 169 3.77 -13.60 29.26
CA SER A 169 3.06 -13.94 30.52
C SER A 169 3.81 -14.91 31.44
N ARG A 170 4.87 -15.58 30.96
CA ARG A 170 5.63 -16.62 31.71
C ARG A 170 7.16 -16.46 31.71
N GLY A 171 7.72 -15.47 31.00
CA GLY A 171 9.17 -15.24 30.87
C GLY A 171 9.71 -14.01 31.61
N ALA A 172 10.96 -14.10 32.07
CA ALA A 172 11.70 -13.18 32.93
C ALA A 172 12.02 -11.78 32.34
N VAL A 173 11.00 -10.99 31.99
CA VAL A 173 11.17 -9.56 31.67
C VAL A 173 10.27 -8.72 32.59
N ARG A 174 10.48 -8.87 33.91
CA ARG A 174 10.25 -7.74 34.82
C ARG A 174 11.40 -6.78 34.58
N ALA A 175 11.16 -5.71 33.81
CA ALA A 175 12.01 -4.54 33.90
C ALA A 175 11.90 -3.99 35.34
N VAL A 176 13.06 -3.80 35.95
CA VAL A 176 13.27 -2.86 37.06
C VAL A 176 12.97 -1.46 36.56
#